data_AF-A0A9X6AHL2-F1
#
_entry.id   AF-A0A9X6AHL2-F1
#
_cell.length_a   1.000
_cell.length_b   1.000
_cell.length_c   1.000
_cell.angle_alpha   90.00
_cell.angle_beta   90.00
_cell.angle_gamma   90.00
#
_symmetry.space_group_name_H-M   'P 1'
#
loop_
_entity.id
_entity.type
_entity.pdbx_description
1 polymer ?
#
loop_
_entity_poly.entity_id
_entity_poly.type
_entity_poly.pdbx_seq_one_letter_code
_entity_poly.pdbx_strand_id
1 'polypeptide(L)'
;MSNKHAARLPRPVESERIPLKARKVSFSWEDTPLHWVPGEPFATHTMNVLHLLLPAGERWFVHVYKQVLPYIRDERLRADVIGFIGQEAMHSQAHDEVLP
;
A
#
# COMPACT_ATOMS: atom_id res chain seq x y z
N MET A 1 -24.74 28.60 -23.55
CA MET A 1 -23.84 27.48 -23.18
C MET A 1 -22.90 27.95 -22.07
N SER A 2 -23.03 27.47 -20.84
CA SER A 2 -21.99 27.61 -19.81
C SER A 2 -22.20 26.52 -18.76
N ASN A 3 -21.41 25.44 -18.85
CA ASN A 3 -21.46 24.35 -17.89
C ASN A 3 -20.42 24.62 -16.79
N LYS A 4 -20.82 25.30 -15.71
CA LYS A 4 -19.99 25.49 -14.52
C LYS A 4 -20.25 24.37 -13.53
N HIS A 5 -19.81 23.15 -13.84
CA HIS A 5 -19.63 22.13 -12.82
C HIS A 5 -18.28 22.39 -12.13
N ALA A 6 -18.30 23.26 -11.11
CA ALA A 6 -17.21 23.30 -10.15
C ALA A 6 -17.06 21.89 -9.56
N ALA A 7 -15.90 21.26 -9.77
CA ALA A 7 -15.62 19.94 -9.24
C ALA A 7 -15.84 19.96 -7.72
N ARG A 8 -16.82 19.18 -7.24
CA ARG A 8 -17.10 19.05 -5.82
C ARG A 8 -15.90 18.35 -5.19
N LEU A 9 -15.05 19.10 -4.50
CA LEU A 9 -13.95 18.51 -3.74
C LEU A 9 -14.54 17.54 -2.71
N PRO A 10 -14.01 16.31 -2.61
CA PRO A 10 -14.48 15.36 -1.61
C PRO A 10 -14.31 15.98 -0.22
N ARG A 11 -15.38 15.97 0.58
CA ARG A 11 -15.32 16.38 1.98
C ARG A 11 -14.42 15.39 2.73
N PRO A 12 -13.50 15.85 3.58
CA PRO A 12 -12.73 14.95 4.43
C PRO A 12 -13.70 14.16 5.30
N VAL A 13 -13.62 12.83 5.26
CA VAL A 13 -14.30 11.99 6.25
C VAL A 13 -13.58 12.24 7.58
N GLU A 14 -14.28 12.84 8.55
CA GLU A 14 -13.83 12.93 9.94
C GLU A 14 -13.98 11.56 10.61
N SER A 15 -13.28 10.55 10.09
CA SER A 15 -13.01 9.34 10.87
C SER A 15 -11.73 9.57 11.66
N GLU A 16 -11.67 9.02 12.87
CA GLU A 16 -10.49 8.99 13.73
C GLU A 16 -9.24 8.66 12.90
N ARG A 17 -8.40 9.67 12.63
CA ARG A 17 -7.24 9.49 11.75
C ARG A 17 -6.14 8.78 12.52
N ILE A 18 -5.92 7.51 12.18
CA ILE A 18 -4.83 6.70 12.72
C ILE A 18 -3.54 7.11 12.02
N PRO A 19 -2.49 7.58 12.74
CA PRO A 19 -1.21 7.92 12.12
C PRO A 19 -0.59 6.71 11.42
N LEU A 20 -0.16 6.91 10.18
CA LEU A 20 0.55 5.88 9.43
C LEU A 20 1.99 5.76 9.94
N LYS A 21 2.23 4.75 10.79
CA LYS A 21 3.56 4.44 11.31
C LYS A 21 4.15 3.23 10.58
N ALA A 22 5.34 3.38 10.01
CA ALA A 22 6.12 2.25 9.54
C ALA A 22 6.54 1.39 10.74
N ARG A 23 6.27 0.09 10.67
CA ARG A 23 6.60 -0.87 11.72
C ARG A 23 7.68 -1.82 11.20
N LYS A 24 8.65 -2.15 12.03
CA LYS A 24 9.60 -3.23 11.75
C LYS A 24 8.93 -4.54 12.13
N VAL A 25 8.41 -5.26 11.14
CA VAL A 25 7.73 -6.55 11.32
C VAL A 25 8.52 -7.63 10.60
N SER A 26 8.35 -8.87 11.01
CA SER A 26 8.91 -10.06 10.39
C SER A 26 7.91 -11.20 10.51
N PHE A 27 7.83 -12.05 9.50
CA PHE A 27 6.90 -13.18 9.47
C PHE A 27 7.69 -14.47 9.25
N SER A 28 7.29 -15.55 9.93
CA SER A 28 7.76 -16.89 9.59
C SER A 28 6.77 -17.50 8.60
N TRP A 29 7.29 -18.04 7.50
CA TRP A 29 6.49 -18.66 6.44
C TRP A 29 6.58 -20.19 6.43
N GLU A 30 7.38 -20.79 7.31
CA GLU A 30 7.74 -22.22 7.31
C GLU A 30 6.52 -23.15 7.32
N ASP A 31 5.48 -22.80 8.08
CA ASP A 31 4.27 -23.61 8.24
C ASP A 31 3.11 -23.17 7.33
N THR A 32 3.37 -22.33 6.32
CA THR A 32 2.32 -21.81 5.44
C THR A 32 1.79 -22.92 4.52
N PRO A 33 0.49 -23.30 4.61
CA PRO A 33 -0.07 -24.33 3.74
C PRO A 33 -0.11 -23.87 2.28
N LEU A 34 -0.05 -24.81 1.34
CA LEU A 34 -0.20 -24.53 -0.09
C LEU A 34 -1.50 -23.75 -0.39
N HIS A 35 -2.60 -24.10 0.28
CA HIS A 35 -3.86 -23.37 0.25
C HIS A 35 -4.07 -22.67 1.59
N TRP A 36 -3.49 -21.49 1.73
CA TRP A 36 -3.54 -20.71 2.96
C TRP A 36 -4.90 -20.01 3.18
N VAL A 37 -5.76 -19.94 2.16
CA VAL A 37 -7.17 -19.54 2.31
C VAL A 37 -8.02 -20.80 2.54
N PRO A 38 -8.66 -20.97 3.71
CA PRO A 38 -9.42 -22.18 4.01
C PRO A 38 -10.54 -22.45 2.99
N GLY A 39 -10.49 -23.62 2.34
CA GLY A 39 -11.51 -24.05 1.39
C GLY A 39 -11.49 -23.34 0.03
N GLU A 40 -10.56 -22.42 -0.21
CA GLU A 40 -10.56 -21.55 -1.39
C GLU A 40 -9.23 -21.59 -2.19
N PRO A 41 -8.91 -22.70 -2.88
CA PRO A 41 -7.67 -22.82 -3.65
C PRO A 41 -7.51 -21.76 -4.75
N PHE A 42 -8.61 -21.38 -5.42
CA PHE A 42 -8.59 -20.37 -6.46
C PHE A 42 -8.19 -19.00 -5.91
N ALA A 43 -8.72 -18.61 -4.74
CA ALA A 43 -8.36 -17.36 -4.09
C ALA A 43 -6.89 -17.36 -3.67
N THR A 44 -6.41 -18.46 -3.07
CA THR A 44 -4.98 -18.62 -2.75
C THR A 44 -4.12 -18.42 -3.99
N HIS A 45 -4.36 -19.16 -5.08
CA HIS A 45 -3.52 -19.05 -6.28
C HIS A 45 -3.63 -17.68 -6.96
N THR A 46 -4.81 -17.05 -6.94
CA THR A 46 -4.98 -15.69 -7.44
C THR A 46 -4.09 -14.70 -6.68
N MET A 47 -4.10 -14.76 -5.35
CA MET A 47 -3.25 -13.90 -4.52
C MET A 47 -1.77 -14.24 -4.67
N ASN A 48 -1.44 -15.53 -4.84
CA ASN A 48 -0.07 -15.97 -5.12
C ASN A 48 0.49 -15.32 -6.39
N VAL A 49 -0.31 -15.23 -7.45
CA VAL A 49 0.13 -14.56 -8.69
C VAL A 49 0.23 -13.05 -8.52
N LEU A 50 -0.75 -12.41 -7.86
CA LEU A 50 -0.73 -10.96 -7.67
C LEU A 50 0.49 -10.51 -6.87
N HIS A 51 0.89 -11.24 -5.83
CA HIS A 51 2.04 -10.90 -5.01
C HIS A 51 3.37 -10.93 -5.78
N LEU A 52 3.44 -11.56 -6.96
CA LEU A 52 4.63 -11.54 -7.84
C LEU A 52 4.71 -10.24 -8.65
N LEU A 53 3.57 -9.64 -8.95
CA LEU A 53 3.47 -8.45 -9.81
C LEU A 53 3.54 -7.15 -9.02
N LEU A 54 2.97 -7.16 -7.81
CA LEU A 54 2.87 -5.98 -6.95
C LEU A 54 4.23 -5.38 -6.51
N PRO A 55 5.30 -6.16 -6.22
CA PRO A 55 6.55 -5.58 -5.71
C PRO A 55 7.19 -4.56 -6.65
N ALA A 56 7.11 -4.78 -7.97
CA ALA A 56 7.60 -3.80 -8.94
C ALA A 56 6.74 -2.52 -8.95
N GLY A 57 5.42 -2.68 -8.85
CA GLY A 57 4.47 -1.57 -8.73
C GLY A 57 4.66 -0.76 -7.44
N GLU A 58 4.87 -1.43 -6.32
CA GLU A 58 5.09 -0.81 -5.01
C GLU A 58 6.39 -0.01 -4.96
N ARG A 59 7.48 -0.57 -5.49
CA ARG A 59 8.74 0.17 -5.66
C ARG A 59 8.56 1.41 -6.54
N TRP A 60 7.76 1.29 -7.61
CA TRP A 60 7.42 2.42 -8.47
C TRP A 60 6.57 3.47 -7.74
N PHE A 61 5.55 3.07 -6.97
CA PHE A 61 4.75 3.99 -6.14
C PHE A 61 5.63 4.75 -5.15
N VAL A 62 6.52 4.06 -4.43
CA VAL A 62 7.48 4.69 -3.51
C VAL A 62 8.35 5.71 -4.23
N HIS A 63 8.85 5.39 -5.43
CA HIS A 63 9.66 6.31 -6.23
C HIS A 63 8.87 7.57 -6.61
N VAL A 64 7.66 7.40 -7.16
CA VAL A 64 6.78 8.50 -7.56
C VAL A 64 6.41 9.36 -6.36
N TYR A 65 6.03 8.77 -5.23
CA TYR A 65 5.65 9.54 -4.05
C TYR A 65 6.82 10.32 -3.45
N LYS A 66 8.04 9.77 -3.47
CA LYS A 66 9.25 10.53 -3.10
C LYS A 66 9.45 11.77 -3.98
N GLN A 67 9.19 11.66 -5.29
CA GLN A 67 9.26 12.81 -6.21
C GLN A 67 8.14 13.82 -5.96
N VAL A 68 6.97 13.37 -5.50
CA VAL A 68 5.80 14.23 -5.24
C VAL A 68 5.91 14.95 -3.88
N LEU A 69 6.61 14.39 -2.89
CA LEU A 69 6.74 14.96 -1.52
C LEU A 69 7.06 16.47 -1.47
N PRO A 70 7.98 17.03 -2.28
CA PRO A 70 8.29 18.47 -2.27
C PRO A 70 7.11 19.37 -2.69
N TYR A 71 6.12 18.82 -3.40
CA TYR A 71 4.95 19.54 -3.89
C TYR A 71 3.78 19.51 -2.90
N ILE A 72 3.85 18.66 -1.88
CA ILE A 72 2.80 18.54 -0.86
C ILE A 72 2.98 19.64 0.18
N ARG A 73 2.01 20.57 0.25
CA ARG A 73 2.02 21.72 1.18
C ARG A 73 1.26 21.47 2.47
N ASP A 74 0.31 20.53 2.45
CA ASP A 74 -0.40 20.13 3.65
C ASP A 74 0.52 19.20 4.46
N GLU A 75 0.99 19.68 5.62
CA GLU A 75 1.89 18.93 6.50
C GLU A 75 1.30 17.60 6.98
N ARG A 76 -0.03 17.51 7.11
CA ARG A 76 -0.71 16.27 7.51
C ARG A 76 -0.67 15.27 6.38
N LEU A 77 -1.01 15.70 5.16
CA LEU A 77 -0.89 14.84 3.98
C LEU A 77 0.56 14.41 3.75
N ARG A 78 1.52 15.32 3.98
CA ARG A 78 2.95 15.03 3.86
C ARG A 78 3.37 13.94 4.86
N ALA A 79 2.92 14.02 6.11
CA ALA A 79 3.16 13.00 7.12
C ALA A 79 2.52 11.65 6.74
N ASP A 80 1.29 11.66 6.24
CA ASP A 80 0.59 10.45 5.78
C ASP A 80 1.36 9.79 4.61
N VAL A 81 1.84 10.55 3.63
CA VAL A 81 2.63 10.02 2.50
C VAL A 81 3.97 9.45 2.95
N ILE A 82 4.64 10.09 3.92
CA ILE A 82 5.89 9.55 4.50
C ILE A 82 5.61 8.22 5.22
N GLY A 83 4.53 8.16 6.00
CA GLY A 83 4.09 6.94 6.69
C GLY A 83 3.77 5.81 5.71
N PHE A 84 3.04 6.14 4.64
CA PHE A 84 2.72 5.22 3.55
C PHE A 84 3.99 4.68 2.87
N ILE A 85 4.93 5.55 2.45
CA ILE A 85 6.21 5.13 1.85
C ILE A 85 6.95 4.13 2.74
N GLY A 86 6.97 4.37 4.06
CA GLY A 86 7.63 3.46 5.00
C GLY A 86 6.91 2.12 5.17
N GLN A 87 5.58 2.10 5.12
CA GLN A 87 4.80 0.85 5.18
C GLN A 87 4.95 0.04 3.89
N GLU A 88 4.86 0.67 2.72
CA GLU A 88 5.04 -0.01 1.42
C GLU A 88 6.45 -0.56 1.24
N ALA A 89 7.47 0.14 1.73
CA ALA A 89 8.84 -0.39 1.70
C ALA A 89 8.98 -1.68 2.54
N MET A 90 8.36 -1.72 3.71
CA MET A 90 8.32 -2.92 4.57
C MET A 90 7.50 -4.04 3.92
N HIS A 91 6.36 -3.71 3.31
CA HIS A 91 5.49 -4.65 2.62
C HIS A 91 6.18 -5.28 1.40
N SER A 92 6.81 -4.45 0.55
CA SER A 92 7.58 -4.93 -0.61
C SER A 92 8.71 -5.88 -0.23
N GLN A 93 9.34 -5.71 0.93
CA GLN A 93 10.36 -6.64 1.42
C GLN A 93 9.74 -8.00 1.79
N ALA A 94 8.57 -8.01 2.43
CA ALA A 94 7.90 -9.25 2.82
C ALA A 94 7.52 -10.13 1.60
N HIS A 95 7.25 -9.52 0.44
CA HIS A 95 7.05 -10.24 -0.81
C HIS A 95 8.30 -11.01 -1.28
N ASP A 96 9.50 -10.51 -1.00
CA ASP A 96 10.75 -11.21 -1.34
C ASP A 96 11.03 -12.36 -0.35
N GLU A 97 10.51 -12.29 0.88
CA GLU A 97 10.73 -13.29 1.94
C GLU A 97 9.81 -14.53 1.83
N VAL A 98 8.68 -14.43 1.12
CA VAL A 98 7.71 -15.53 0.96
C VAL A 98 8.05 -16.47 -0.21
N LEU A 99 8.91 -16.03 -1.12
CA LEU A 99 9.37 -16.82 -2.26
C LEU A 99 10.67 -17.53 -1.91
N PRO A 100 10.79 -18.85 -2.17
CA PRO A 100 12.04 -19.58 -2.00
C PRO A 100 13.13 -19.12 -2.99
#